data_AF-A0A517SIK4-F1
#
_entry.id   AF-A0A517SIK4-F1
#
_cell.length_a   1.000
_cell.length_b   1.000
_cell.length_c   1.000
_cell.angle_alpha   90.00
_cell.angle_beta   90.00
_cell.angle_gamma   90.00
#
_symmetry.space_group_name_H-M   'P 1'
#
loop_
_entity.id
_entity.type
_entity.pdbx_description
1 polymer ?
#
loop_
_entity_poly.entity_id
_entity_poly.type
_entity_poly.pdbx_seq_one_letter_code
_entity_poly.pdbx_strand_id
1 'polypeptide(L)'
;MSFAFPLCEQLCPSKRGGRRAVAVLLALASFGCRSATHTTTGAATGAGVGALAGAVIGSRVGKPLQGAAIAGAAGGVIGGTAGAAQDLREQEEERTADEHYRQTLEIALKNEDVLQMLADGQSEEVILNTVEKSFSSFDLNPTGLSILKAAGASDRIIIAMQNSRRVRRPVTLKSVR
;
A
#
# COMPACT_ATOMS: atom_id res chain seq x y z
N MET A 1 -6.49 -29.60 -10.46
CA MET A 1 -6.99 -29.80 -9.09
C MET A 1 -8.37 -29.18 -9.00
N SER A 2 -9.36 -30.05 -8.95
CA SER A 2 -10.78 -29.76 -8.93
C SER A 2 -11.20 -29.25 -7.55
N PHE A 3 -11.99 -28.19 -7.50
CA PHE A 3 -12.98 -28.01 -6.44
C PHE A 3 -14.28 -27.51 -7.09
N ALA A 4 -15.06 -28.50 -7.50
CA ALA A 4 -16.50 -28.41 -7.64
C ALA A 4 -17.14 -28.72 -6.27
N PHE A 5 -18.34 -28.17 -6.06
CA PHE A 5 -19.29 -28.39 -4.95
C PHE A 5 -18.96 -27.74 -3.59
N PRO A 6 -19.96 -27.33 -2.77
CA PRO A 6 -21.42 -27.27 -2.99
C PRO A 6 -22.07 -25.96 -2.46
N LEU A 7 -22.78 -25.18 -3.29
CA LEU A 7 -23.67 -24.13 -2.75
C LEU A 7 -24.94 -23.86 -3.56
N CYS A 8 -25.21 -24.66 -4.60
CA CYS A 8 -26.40 -24.49 -5.44
C CYS A 8 -27.67 -25.16 -4.83
N GLU A 9 -27.55 -25.95 -3.77
CA GLU A 9 -28.66 -26.77 -3.24
C GLU A 9 -29.45 -26.14 -2.07
N GLN A 10 -29.15 -24.90 -1.66
CA GLN A 10 -29.88 -24.20 -0.59
C GLN A 10 -30.82 -23.09 -1.11
N LEU A 11 -30.91 -22.88 -2.42
CA LEU A 11 -31.95 -22.02 -3.03
C LEU A 11 -33.26 -22.78 -3.20
N CYS A 12 -33.87 -23.20 -2.08
CA CYS A 12 -35.30 -23.50 -2.04
C CYS A 12 -36.00 -22.39 -1.24
N PRO A 13 -36.82 -21.52 -1.87
CA PRO A 13 -37.44 -20.39 -1.19
C PRO A 13 -38.61 -20.88 -0.33
N SER A 14 -38.33 -21.21 0.93
CA SER A 14 -39.40 -21.52 1.90
C SER A 14 -39.97 -20.22 2.51
N LYS A 15 -41.23 -20.03 2.17
CA LYS A 15 -42.16 -18.97 2.55
C LYS A 15 -42.41 -18.95 4.06
N ARG A 16 -41.50 -18.37 4.89
CA ARG A 16 -41.82 -17.92 6.28
C ARG A 16 -40.70 -17.11 6.97
N GLY A 17 -41.01 -15.84 7.29
CA GLY A 17 -40.47 -15.13 8.47
C GLY A 17 -39.19 -14.30 8.28
N GLY A 18 -39.36 -13.00 7.97
CA GLY A 18 -38.32 -12.02 7.61
C GLY A 18 -37.12 -11.79 8.54
N ARG A 19 -36.97 -12.52 9.66
CA ARG A 19 -35.78 -12.44 10.53
C ARG A 19 -34.60 -13.27 9.99
N ARG A 20 -34.88 -14.36 9.26
CA ARG A 20 -33.83 -15.21 8.66
C ARG A 20 -33.24 -14.61 7.38
N ALA A 21 -34.04 -13.85 6.63
CA ALA A 21 -33.57 -13.15 5.43
C ALA A 21 -32.50 -12.08 5.75
N VAL A 22 -32.66 -11.35 6.86
CA VAL A 22 -31.69 -10.34 7.31
C VAL A 22 -30.36 -11.00 7.73
N ALA A 23 -30.42 -12.13 8.44
CA ALA A 23 -29.22 -12.87 8.85
C ALA A 23 -28.46 -13.48 7.63
N VAL A 24 -29.18 -13.93 6.61
CA VAL A 24 -28.59 -14.44 5.36
C VAL A 24 -27.99 -13.30 4.52
N LEU A 25 -28.68 -12.16 4.38
CA LEU A 25 -28.14 -10.97 3.72
C LEU A 25 -26.89 -10.42 4.40
N LEU A 26 -26.86 -10.41 5.73
CA LEU A 26 -25.70 -9.98 6.53
C LEU A 26 -24.54 -10.97 6.44
N ALA A 27 -24.81 -12.26 6.29
CA ALA A 27 -23.80 -13.31 6.09
C ALA A 27 -23.26 -13.38 4.64
N LEU A 28 -24.05 -12.98 3.63
CA LEU A 28 -23.56 -12.83 2.26
C LEU A 28 -22.71 -11.57 2.07
N ALA A 29 -23.00 -10.50 2.81
CA ALA A 29 -22.20 -9.26 2.78
C ALA A 29 -20.74 -9.49 3.24
N SER A 30 -20.50 -10.47 4.12
CA SER A 30 -19.16 -10.78 4.64
C SER A 30 -18.30 -11.63 3.69
N PHE A 31 -18.87 -12.28 2.66
CA PHE A 31 -18.11 -13.03 1.64
C PHE A 31 -17.84 -12.25 0.34
N GLY A 32 -18.55 -11.13 0.09
CA GLY A 32 -18.43 -10.34 -1.15
C GLY A 32 -17.47 -9.14 -1.10
N CYS A 33 -16.92 -8.79 0.06
CA CYS A 33 -16.15 -7.56 0.26
C CYS A 33 -14.63 -7.67 0.01
N ARG A 34 -14.14 -8.72 -0.67
CA ARG A 34 -12.68 -8.94 -0.77
C ARG A 34 -11.95 -8.14 -1.87
N SER A 35 -12.66 -7.48 -2.78
CA SER A 35 -12.08 -6.53 -3.77
C SER A 35 -13.13 -5.52 -4.23
N ALA A 36 -13.70 -4.74 -3.32
CA ALA A 36 -14.57 -3.64 -3.71
C ALA A 36 -13.72 -2.39 -3.94
N THR A 37 -13.70 -1.88 -5.17
CA THR A 37 -13.12 -0.58 -5.53
C THR A 37 -13.85 0.57 -4.83
N HIS A 38 -13.21 1.74 -4.73
CA HIS A 38 -13.84 2.94 -4.15
C HIS A 38 -15.08 3.35 -4.95
N THR A 39 -15.11 3.14 -6.26
CA THR A 39 -16.32 3.34 -7.09
C THR A 39 -17.48 2.44 -6.65
N THR A 40 -17.25 1.14 -6.44
CA THR A 40 -18.32 0.20 -6.07
C THR A 40 -18.81 0.48 -4.66
N THR A 41 -17.88 0.75 -3.75
CA THR A 41 -18.18 1.07 -2.36
C THR A 41 -18.92 2.40 -2.26
N GLY A 42 -18.46 3.44 -2.97
CA GLY A 42 -19.11 4.74 -3.05
C GLY A 42 -20.52 4.64 -3.65
N ALA A 43 -20.70 3.88 -4.73
CA ALA A 43 -22.01 3.65 -5.35
C ALA A 43 -22.97 2.92 -4.40
N ALA A 44 -22.52 1.84 -3.77
CA ALA A 44 -23.35 1.07 -2.84
C ALA A 44 -23.75 1.91 -1.61
N THR A 45 -22.80 2.67 -1.06
CA THR A 45 -23.03 3.51 0.12
C THR A 45 -23.97 4.67 -0.23
N GLY A 46 -23.72 5.35 -1.35
CA GLY A 46 -24.57 6.43 -1.84
C GLY A 46 -25.99 5.95 -2.18
N ALA A 47 -26.12 4.77 -2.79
CA ALA A 47 -27.41 4.16 -3.09
C ALA A 47 -28.17 3.75 -1.82
N GLY A 48 -27.50 3.17 -0.83
CA GLY A 48 -28.10 2.79 0.43
C GLY A 48 -28.60 4.02 1.21
N VAL A 49 -27.74 5.02 1.38
CA VAL A 49 -28.09 6.26 2.09
C VAL A 49 -29.19 7.03 1.35
N GLY A 50 -29.08 7.15 0.02
CA GLY A 50 -30.08 7.80 -0.82
C GLY A 50 -31.43 7.09 -0.77
N ALA A 51 -31.45 5.76 -0.82
CA ALA A 51 -32.69 4.98 -0.77
C ALA A 51 -33.41 5.13 0.59
N LEU A 52 -32.66 5.14 1.69
CA LEU A 52 -33.23 5.36 3.03
C LEU A 52 -33.85 6.77 3.13
N ALA A 53 -33.12 7.79 2.70
CA ALA A 53 -33.63 9.17 2.70
C ALA A 53 -34.86 9.33 1.79
N GLY A 54 -34.80 8.78 0.58
CA GLY A 54 -35.89 8.80 -0.38
C GLY A 54 -37.13 8.03 0.08
N ALA A 55 -36.95 6.94 0.84
CA ALA A 55 -38.06 6.21 1.44
C ALA A 55 -38.80 7.09 2.46
N VAL A 56 -38.08 7.81 3.33
CA VAL A 56 -38.67 8.70 4.35
C VAL A 56 -39.44 9.83 3.70
N ILE A 57 -38.87 10.48 2.68
CA ILE A 57 -39.54 11.57 1.95
C ILE A 57 -40.73 11.04 1.14
N GLY A 58 -40.54 9.94 0.40
CA GLY A 58 -41.59 9.30 -0.39
C GLY A 58 -42.75 8.79 0.45
N SER A 59 -42.51 8.41 1.70
CA SER A 59 -43.56 8.03 2.67
C SER A 59 -44.56 9.15 2.93
N ARG A 60 -44.13 10.43 2.86
CA ARG A 60 -45.01 11.60 3.06
C ARG A 60 -46.01 11.79 1.93
N VAL A 61 -45.67 11.34 0.72
CA VAL A 61 -46.51 11.46 -0.49
C VAL A 61 -47.18 10.10 -0.84
N GLY A 62 -47.10 9.11 0.06
CA GLY A 62 -47.69 7.78 -0.13
C GLY A 62 -46.94 6.88 -1.13
N LYS A 63 -45.71 7.23 -1.51
CA LYS A 63 -44.89 6.48 -2.47
C LYS A 63 -43.46 6.22 -1.95
N PRO A 64 -43.30 5.48 -0.84
CA PRO A 64 -41.99 5.22 -0.23
C PRO A 64 -41.04 4.47 -1.16
N LEU A 65 -41.54 3.44 -1.86
CA LEU A 65 -40.71 2.62 -2.74
C LEU A 65 -40.19 3.41 -3.95
N GLN A 66 -41.03 4.29 -4.51
CA GLN A 66 -40.65 5.11 -5.64
C GLN A 66 -39.64 6.18 -5.23
N GLY A 67 -39.82 6.82 -4.06
CA GLY A 67 -38.85 7.75 -3.49
C GLY A 67 -37.51 7.09 -3.19
N ALA A 68 -37.52 5.89 -2.62
CA ALA A 68 -36.31 5.11 -2.34
C ALA A 68 -35.55 4.72 -3.62
N ALA A 69 -36.26 4.26 -4.65
CA ALA A 69 -35.64 3.85 -5.91
C ALA A 69 -34.98 5.03 -6.63
N ILE A 70 -35.65 6.19 -6.70
CA ILE A 70 -35.13 7.38 -7.38
C ILE A 70 -33.92 7.93 -6.63
N ALA A 71 -34.04 8.11 -5.31
CA ALA A 71 -32.96 8.66 -4.50
C ALA A 71 -31.78 7.69 -4.37
N GLY A 72 -32.03 6.38 -4.32
CA GLY A 72 -30.99 5.36 -4.34
C GLY A 72 -30.24 5.31 -5.67
N ALA A 73 -30.94 5.39 -6.80
CA ALA A 73 -30.29 5.46 -8.10
C ALA A 73 -29.43 6.73 -8.24
N ALA A 74 -29.96 7.90 -7.84
CA ALA A 74 -29.21 9.15 -7.88
C ALA A 74 -27.99 9.12 -6.93
N GLY A 75 -28.18 8.67 -5.69
CA GLY A 75 -27.11 8.52 -4.72
C GLY A 75 -26.03 7.53 -5.16
N GLY A 76 -26.41 6.45 -5.83
CA GLY A 76 -25.47 5.47 -6.38
C GLY A 76 -24.61 6.01 -7.52
N VAL A 77 -25.19 6.81 -8.42
CA VAL A 77 -24.42 7.46 -9.51
C VAL A 77 -23.44 8.48 -8.95
N ILE A 78 -23.89 9.32 -8.00
CA ILE A 78 -23.03 10.33 -7.37
C ILE A 78 -21.91 9.65 -6.58
N GLY A 79 -22.24 8.67 -5.74
CA GLY A 79 -21.25 7.93 -4.96
C GLY A 79 -20.26 7.15 -5.83
N GLY A 80 -20.74 6.55 -6.92
CA GLY A 80 -19.90 5.78 -7.84
C GLY A 80 -18.90 6.64 -8.61
N THR A 81 -19.30 7.82 -9.06
CA THR A 81 -18.42 8.77 -9.75
C THR A 81 -17.41 9.41 -8.80
N ALA A 82 -17.83 9.76 -7.59
CA ALA A 82 -16.91 10.25 -6.55
C ALA A 82 -15.87 9.18 -6.18
N GLY A 83 -16.29 7.92 -6.00
CA GLY A 83 -15.39 6.81 -5.72
C GLY A 83 -14.45 6.50 -6.89
N ALA A 84 -14.91 6.63 -8.14
CA ALA A 84 -14.05 6.46 -9.32
C ALA A 84 -12.93 7.51 -9.37
N ALA A 85 -13.19 8.74 -8.93
CA ALA A 85 -12.16 9.77 -8.81
C ALA A 85 -11.14 9.45 -7.70
N GLN A 86 -11.52 8.69 -6.67
CA GLN A 86 -10.59 8.22 -5.63
C GLN A 86 -9.74 7.05 -6.14
N ASP A 87 -10.34 6.08 -6.82
CA ASP A 87 -9.61 4.95 -7.42
C ASP A 87 -8.50 5.43 -8.37
N LEU A 88 -8.72 6.52 -9.10
CA LEU A 88 -7.71 7.13 -9.97
C LEU A 88 -6.54 7.75 -9.18
N ARG A 89 -6.83 8.43 -8.07
CA ARG A 89 -5.81 9.06 -7.22
C ARG A 89 -4.92 8.01 -6.56
N GLU A 90 -5.52 6.95 -6.02
CA GLU A 90 -4.77 5.86 -5.39
C GLU A 90 -3.87 5.15 -6.40
N GLN A 91 -4.34 4.93 -7.63
CA GLN A 91 -3.49 4.38 -8.70
C GLN A 91 -2.31 5.28 -9.08
N GLU A 92 -2.49 6.60 -9.04
CA GLU A 92 -1.40 7.55 -9.27
C GLU A 92 -0.40 7.54 -8.11
N GLU A 93 -0.91 7.53 -6.87
CA GLU A 93 -0.08 7.45 -5.66
C GLU A 93 0.75 6.16 -5.63
N GLU A 94 0.18 5.00 -5.92
CA GLU A 94 0.91 3.72 -5.97
C GLU A 94 2.05 3.75 -7.01
N ARG A 95 1.82 4.34 -8.18
CA ARG A 95 2.88 4.47 -9.21
C ARG A 95 4.04 5.35 -8.73
N THR A 96 3.73 6.46 -8.06
CA THR A 96 4.78 7.34 -7.50
C THR A 96 5.49 6.71 -6.30
N ALA A 97 4.78 5.94 -5.48
CA ALA A 97 5.36 5.25 -4.33
C ALA A 97 6.37 4.18 -4.77
N ASP A 98 6.08 3.44 -5.84
CA ASP A 98 7.02 2.47 -6.42
C ASP A 98 8.29 3.15 -6.96
N GLU A 99 8.17 4.32 -7.59
CA GLU A 99 9.34 5.09 -8.05
C GLU A 99 10.23 5.54 -6.87
N HIS A 100 9.63 6.03 -5.79
CA HIS A 100 10.35 6.40 -4.57
C HIS A 100 10.99 5.20 -3.85
N TYR A 101 10.32 4.04 -3.86
CA TYR A 101 10.87 2.82 -3.27
C TYR A 101 12.05 2.28 -4.07
N ARG A 102 12.00 2.33 -5.41
CA ARG A 102 13.13 1.94 -6.27
C ARG A 102 14.32 2.87 -6.13
N GLN A 103 14.09 4.18 -5.96
CA GLN A 103 15.18 5.12 -5.68
C GLN A 103 15.84 4.85 -4.32
N THR A 104 15.06 4.45 -3.30
CA THR A 104 15.61 4.10 -1.97
C THR A 104 16.46 2.82 -2.00
N LEU A 105 16.20 1.91 -2.95
CA LEU A 105 16.97 0.67 -3.12
C LEU A 105 18.27 0.83 -3.93
N GLU A 106 18.47 1.94 -4.65
CA GLU A 106 19.64 2.15 -5.52
C GLU A 106 20.44 3.43 -5.22
N ILE A 107 20.33 4.01 -4.02
CA ILE A 107 21.35 4.99 -3.60
C ILE A 107 22.59 4.19 -3.17
N ALA A 108 23.47 3.93 -4.14
CA ALA A 108 24.83 3.55 -3.84
C ALA A 108 25.50 4.75 -3.14
N LEU A 109 25.41 4.79 -1.81
CA LEU A 109 26.08 5.76 -0.93
C LEU A 109 27.55 5.90 -1.35
N LYS A 110 27.96 7.09 -1.77
CA LYS A 110 29.34 7.37 -2.14
C LYS A 110 30.11 7.92 -0.95
N ASN A 111 31.44 7.99 -1.08
CA ASN A 111 32.29 8.60 -0.05
C ASN A 111 31.91 10.07 0.18
N GLU A 112 31.47 10.78 -0.87
CA GLU A 112 31.04 12.16 -0.80
C GLU A 112 29.77 12.33 0.04
N ASP A 113 28.83 11.39 -0.05
CA ASP A 113 27.58 11.43 0.72
C ASP A 113 27.86 11.25 2.22
N VAL A 114 28.81 10.38 2.58
CA VAL A 114 29.24 10.20 3.99
C VAL A 114 29.96 11.44 4.51
N LEU A 115 30.81 12.06 3.70
CA LEU A 115 31.47 13.33 4.03
C LEU A 115 30.44 14.45 4.24
N GLN A 116 29.39 14.49 3.42
CA GLN A 116 28.32 15.47 3.56
C GLN A 116 27.50 15.23 4.82
N MET A 117 27.16 13.98 5.15
CA MET A 117 26.47 13.64 6.40
C MET A 117 27.28 14.03 7.65
N LEU A 118 28.61 13.92 7.60
CA LEU A 118 29.51 14.39 8.65
C LEU A 118 29.55 15.92 8.74
N ALA A 119 29.63 16.60 7.59
CA ALA A 119 29.62 18.06 7.52
C ALA A 119 28.30 18.67 8.01
N ASP A 120 27.18 17.98 7.74
CA ASP A 120 25.83 18.35 8.18
C ASP A 120 25.60 18.06 9.69
N GLY A 121 26.60 17.51 10.39
CA GLY A 121 26.53 17.22 11.81
C GLY A 121 25.54 16.12 12.18
N GLN A 122 25.24 15.20 11.25
CA GLN A 122 24.38 14.05 11.54
C GLN A 122 24.99 13.19 12.66
N SER A 123 24.12 12.59 13.48
CA SER A 123 24.59 11.76 14.58
C SER A 123 25.32 10.51 14.05
N GLU A 124 26.39 10.12 14.75
CA GLU A 124 27.20 8.95 14.40
C GLU A 124 26.35 7.68 14.19
N GLU A 125 25.30 7.51 14.98
CA GLU A 125 24.37 6.37 14.89
C GLU A 125 23.58 6.35 13.57
N VAL A 126 23.14 7.51 13.08
CA VAL A 126 22.44 7.62 11.81
C VAL A 126 23.39 7.32 10.66
N ILE A 127 24.64 7.79 10.76
CA ILE A 127 25.69 7.52 9.77
C ILE A 127 26.02 6.03 9.75
N LEU A 128 26.20 5.40 10.91
CA LEU A 128 26.46 3.97 11.05
C LEU A 128 25.32 3.13 10.45
N ASN A 129 24.07 3.38 10.87
CA ASN A 129 22.90 2.65 10.38
C ASN A 129 22.73 2.80 8.86
N THR A 130 23.04 3.98 8.32
CA THR A 130 23.00 4.24 6.88
C THR A 130 24.10 3.48 6.15
N VAL A 131 25.34 3.51 6.63
CA VAL A 131 26.49 2.79 6.04
C VAL A 131 26.35 1.27 6.12
N GLU A 132 25.74 0.75 7.20
CA GLU A 132 25.47 -0.68 7.37
C GLU A 132 24.34 -1.18 6.47
N LYS A 133 23.30 -0.37 6.28
CA LYS A 133 22.18 -0.70 5.37
C LYS A 133 22.50 -0.44 3.90
N SER A 134 23.52 0.37 3.62
CA SER A 134 23.97 0.67 2.26
C SER A 134 24.87 -0.44 1.72
N PHE A 135 24.56 -0.94 0.52
CA PHE A 135 25.34 -2.00 -0.15
C PHE A 135 26.54 -1.46 -0.96
N SER A 136 27.07 -0.28 -0.61
CA SER A 136 28.09 0.43 -1.38
C SER A 136 29.51 -0.02 -1.12
N SER A 137 30.30 -0.06 -2.20
CA SER A 137 31.75 -0.24 -2.16
C SER A 137 32.44 1.13 -2.05
N PHE A 138 32.64 1.61 -0.83
CA PHE A 138 33.42 2.82 -0.55
C PHE A 138 34.89 2.63 -0.95
N ASP A 139 35.54 3.59 -1.60
CA ASP A 139 36.99 3.53 -1.85
C ASP A 139 37.78 4.00 -0.61
N LEU A 140 38.63 3.13 -0.07
CA LEU A 140 39.26 3.17 1.26
C LEU A 140 40.77 2.94 1.10
N ASN A 141 41.35 3.57 0.08
CA ASN A 141 42.79 3.73 -0.03
C ASN A 141 43.31 4.48 1.23
N PRO A 142 44.49 4.18 1.79
CA PRO A 142 45.10 4.91 2.91
C PRO A 142 44.94 6.44 2.90
N THR A 143 45.00 7.08 1.72
CA THR A 143 44.74 8.52 1.57
C THR A 143 43.27 8.91 1.77
N GLY A 144 42.32 8.09 1.35
CA GLY A 144 40.88 8.32 1.59
C GLY A 144 40.50 8.15 3.06
N LEU A 145 41.14 7.20 3.76
CA LEU A 145 40.93 6.97 5.19
C LEU A 145 41.43 8.15 6.04
N SER A 146 42.54 8.80 5.65
CA SER A 146 43.02 9.98 6.37
C SER A 146 42.14 11.19 6.15
N ILE A 147 41.58 11.37 4.95
CA ILE A 147 40.63 12.45 4.63
C ILE A 147 39.33 12.28 5.43
N LEU A 148 38.78 11.06 5.49
CA LEU A 148 37.59 10.76 6.30
C LEU A 148 37.83 11.06 7.78
N LYS A 149 38.99 10.66 8.32
CA LYS A 149 39.36 10.95 9.71
C LYS A 149 39.55 12.46 9.95
N ALA A 150 40.13 13.19 9.01
CA ALA A 150 40.28 14.64 9.08
C ALA A 150 38.93 15.39 9.00
N ALA A 151 37.95 14.81 8.31
CA ALA A 151 36.57 15.33 8.23
C ALA A 151 35.71 15.01 9.47
N GLY A 152 36.27 14.34 10.49
CA GLY A 152 35.56 14.01 11.72
C GLY A 152 34.89 12.63 11.74
N ALA A 153 35.18 11.75 10.78
CA ALA A 153 34.72 10.36 10.85
C ALA A 153 35.36 9.63 12.04
N SER A 154 34.53 9.02 12.88
CA SER A 154 34.99 8.19 13.98
C SER A 154 35.56 6.86 13.48
N ASP A 155 36.37 6.21 14.31
CA ASP A 155 36.89 4.87 14.00
C ASP A 155 35.76 3.84 13.81
N ARG A 156 34.59 4.03 14.45
CA ARG A 156 33.42 3.15 14.28
C ARG A 156 32.82 3.29 12.89
N ILE A 157 32.70 4.51 12.37
CA ILE A 157 32.24 4.77 11.00
C ILE A 157 33.21 4.15 9.99
N ILE A 158 34.52 4.32 10.19
CA ILE A 158 35.56 3.72 9.33
C ILE A 158 35.47 2.20 9.33
N ILE A 159 35.29 1.58 10.50
CA ILE A 159 35.13 0.12 10.64
C ILE A 159 33.85 -0.35 9.95
N ALA A 160 32.73 0.37 10.11
CA ALA A 160 31.47 0.06 9.43
C ALA A 160 31.65 0.09 7.90
N MET A 161 32.28 1.14 7.36
CA MET A 161 32.60 1.23 5.92
C MET A 161 33.52 0.11 5.43
N GLN A 162 34.50 -0.32 6.26
CA GLN A 162 35.37 -1.46 5.97
C GLN A 162 34.63 -2.81 6.02
N ASN A 163 33.62 -2.93 6.88
CA ASN A 163 32.85 -4.16 7.05
C ASN A 163 31.78 -4.32 5.96
N SER A 164 31.16 -3.22 5.49
CA SER A 164 30.23 -3.22 4.35
C SER A 164 30.89 -3.75 3.07
N ARG A 165 32.21 -3.58 2.89
CA ARG A 165 32.99 -4.18 1.78
C ARG A 165 33.05 -5.71 1.80
N ARG A 166 32.92 -6.36 2.96
CA ARG A 166 33.07 -7.83 3.07
C ARG A 166 31.87 -8.60 2.51
N VAL A 167 30.75 -7.93 2.23
CA VAL A 167 29.55 -8.58 1.67
C VAL A 167 29.67 -8.80 0.16
N ARG A 168 30.61 -8.15 -0.54
CA ARG A 168 30.82 -8.31 -1.99
C ARG A 168 31.99 -9.24 -2.35
N ARG A 169 31.96 -10.49 -1.87
CA ARG A 169 32.76 -11.57 -2.45
C ARG A 169 31.90 -12.80 -2.74
N PRO A 170 31.24 -12.91 -3.91
CA PRO A 170 31.07 -14.22 -4.49
C PRO A 170 32.46 -14.75 -4.89
N VAL A 171 32.74 -15.94 -4.39
CA VAL A 171 33.93 -16.76 -4.62
C VAL A 171 34.08 -17.06 -6.12
N THR A 172 35.33 -16.95 -6.59
CA THR A 172 35.91 -17.49 -7.83
C THR A 172 35.03 -18.40 -8.69
N LEU A 173 34.88 -18.07 -9.97
CA LEU A 173 34.71 -19.08 -11.02
C LEU A 173 36.10 -19.48 -11.55
N LYS A 174 36.41 -20.75 -11.35
CA LYS A 174 37.60 -21.47 -11.77
C LYS A 174 37.52 -21.77 -13.27
N SER A 175 38.68 -21.77 -13.93
CA SER A 175 39.08 -22.73 -14.98
C SER A 175 38.74 -22.44 -16.45
N VAL A 176 39.75 -22.74 -17.28
CA VAL A 176 39.75 -23.09 -18.73
C VAL A 176 39.86 -21.91 -19.72
N ARG A 177 41.09 -21.57 -20.12
CA ARG A 177 41.76 -22.22 -21.26
C ARG A 177 43.26 -21.98 -21.24
#